data_AF-A0A7C7GK54-F1
#
_entry.id   AF-A0A7C7GK54-F1
#
_cell.length_a   1.000
_cell.length_b   1.000
_cell.length_c   1.000
_cell.angle_alpha   90.00
_cell.angle_beta   90.00
_cell.angle_gamma   90.00
#
_symmetry.space_group_name_H-M   'P 1'
#
loop_
_entity.id
_entity.type
_entity.pdbx_description
1 polymer ?
#
loop_
_entity_poly.entity_id
_entity_poly.type
_entity_poly.pdbx_seq_one_letter_code
_entity_poly.pdbx_strand_id
1 'polypeptide(L)'
;MKRNYTFTVIFILTNIAAQSYNNDFDHVWQDLPWGDGGYFPASSIISMEGPFDADGDGQQEFLISSSWTGAIGNDMGIYEVAGDDSLKLIWYVDLINYGINLPSNVSKATTADLDNDGLLEVLLIIDVSPDNFNGAGAAGTDYDSFSVWEFDSTTGSFPTIPTTTWDMAVTDVIEVGEIA
;
A
#
# COMPACT_ATOMS: atom_id res chain seq x y z
N MET A 1 -71.89 -18.14 26.26
CA MET A 1 -70.73 -17.36 26.73
C MET A 1 -70.16 -16.58 25.56
N LYS A 2 -70.18 -15.24 25.60
CA LYS A 2 -69.50 -14.39 24.60
C LYS A 2 -68.01 -14.31 24.97
N ARG A 3 -67.12 -14.70 24.06
CA ARG A 3 -65.67 -14.59 24.22
C ARG A 3 -65.25 -13.19 23.76
N ASN A 4 -64.72 -12.39 24.67
CA ASN A 4 -64.13 -11.10 24.34
C ASN A 4 -62.67 -11.34 23.98
N TYR A 5 -62.28 -10.94 22.78
CA TYR A 5 -60.89 -10.99 22.33
C TYR A 5 -60.30 -9.59 22.45
N THR A 6 -59.24 -9.46 23.25
CA THR A 6 -58.48 -8.22 23.37
C THR A 6 -57.35 -8.27 22.36
N PHE A 7 -57.32 -7.30 21.45
CA PHE A 7 -56.25 -7.15 20.47
C PHE A 7 -55.26 -6.11 21.00
N THR A 8 -54.04 -6.56 21.33
CA THR A 8 -52.99 -5.69 21.84
C THR A 8 -51.99 -5.41 20.71
N VAL A 9 -51.81 -4.14 20.38
CA VAL A 9 -50.79 -3.70 19.41
C VAL A 9 -49.65 -3.09 20.19
N ILE A 10 -48.44 -3.63 19.99
CA ILE A 10 -47.21 -3.12 20.59
C ILE A 10 -46.42 -2.42 19.50
N PHE A 11 -46.15 -1.13 19.68
CA PHE A 11 -45.23 -0.37 18.84
C PHE A 11 -43.85 -0.35 19.48
N ILE A 12 -42.87 -0.91 18.79
CA ILE A 12 -41.45 -0.80 19.16
C ILE A 12 -40.89 0.37 18.37
N LEU A 13 -40.51 1.44 19.07
CA LEU A 13 -39.84 2.60 18.50
C LEU A 13 -38.35 2.50 18.81
N THR A 14 -37.53 2.28 17.79
CA THR A 14 -36.07 2.36 17.88
C THR A 14 -35.60 3.66 17.24
N ASN A 15 -34.82 4.45 17.96
CA ASN A 15 -34.10 5.57 17.37
C ASN A 15 -32.91 5.02 16.59
N ILE A 16 -32.92 5.16 15.27
CA ILE A 16 -31.73 4.98 14.44
C ILE A 16 -31.11 6.36 14.30
N ALA A 17 -30.08 6.64 15.09
CA ALA A 17 -29.24 7.82 14.86
C ALA A 17 -28.18 7.42 13.83
N ALA A 18 -28.15 8.12 12.69
CA ALA A 18 -26.97 8.10 11.83
C ALA A 18 -25.87 8.89 12.55
N GLN A 19 -24.74 8.26 12.81
CA GLN A 19 -23.57 8.96 13.31
C GLN A 19 -23.02 9.77 12.12
N SER A 20 -23.17 11.10 12.16
CA SER A 20 -22.46 11.96 11.23
C SER A 20 -21.01 11.99 11.66
N TYR A 21 -20.19 11.15 11.05
CA TYR A 21 -18.74 11.30 11.16
C TYR A 21 -18.35 12.54 10.36
N ASN A 22 -17.57 13.42 10.97
CA ASN A 22 -16.86 14.44 10.21
C ASN A 22 -15.74 13.71 9.48
N ASN A 23 -15.78 13.66 8.15
CA ASN A 23 -14.72 13.04 7.34
C ASN A 23 -13.74 14.11 6.82
N ASP A 24 -13.57 15.20 7.57
CA ASP A 24 -12.62 16.25 7.23
C ASP A 24 -11.23 15.80 7.69
N PHE A 25 -10.56 15.03 6.84
CA PHE A 25 -9.16 14.67 7.05
C PHE A 25 -8.26 15.87 6.73
N ASP A 26 -7.27 16.12 7.58
CA ASP A 26 -6.17 17.02 7.27
C ASP A 26 -5.34 16.39 6.16
N HIS A 27 -5.56 16.88 4.95
CA HIS A 27 -4.94 16.35 3.75
C HIS A 27 -3.46 16.73 3.72
N VAL A 28 -2.57 15.77 3.99
CA VAL A 28 -1.11 15.99 3.99
C VAL A 28 -0.45 15.75 2.63
N TRP A 29 -1.19 15.22 1.66
CA TRP A 29 -0.75 15.02 0.28
C TRP A 29 -1.74 15.70 -0.67
N GLN A 30 -1.32 16.03 -1.89
CA GLN A 30 -2.24 16.40 -2.96
C GLN A 30 -1.63 15.95 -4.28
N ASP A 31 -2.42 15.28 -5.11
CA ASP A 31 -2.05 15.07 -6.50
C ASP A 31 -1.93 16.44 -7.17
N LEU A 32 -0.71 16.78 -7.59
CA LEU A 32 -0.56 17.84 -8.57
C LEU A 32 -1.05 17.32 -9.93
N PRO A 33 -1.56 18.19 -10.82
CA PRO A 33 -1.88 17.81 -12.18
C PRO A 33 -0.74 17.03 -12.83
N TRP A 34 -1.09 16.07 -13.68
CA TRP A 34 -0.10 15.23 -14.36
C TRP A 34 0.96 16.08 -15.08
N GLY A 35 2.24 15.85 -14.76
CA GLY A 35 3.37 16.60 -15.29
C GLY A 35 3.86 17.79 -14.44
N ASP A 36 3.16 18.13 -13.35
CA ASP A 36 3.54 19.24 -12.46
C ASP A 36 4.50 18.82 -11.32
N GLY A 37 5.02 17.59 -11.35
CA GLY A 37 6.01 17.12 -10.37
C GLY A 37 5.45 16.96 -8.96
N GLY A 38 4.19 16.53 -8.84
CA GLY A 38 3.58 16.17 -7.55
C GLY A 38 4.43 15.15 -6.81
N TYR A 39 4.78 15.47 -5.56
CA TYR A 39 5.52 14.57 -4.69
C TYR A 39 4.53 13.64 -3.99
N PHE A 40 4.33 12.49 -4.62
CA PHE A 40 3.78 11.24 -4.07
C PHE A 40 2.25 11.11 -3.90
N PRO A 41 1.67 10.01 -4.43
CA PRO A 41 2.30 9.03 -5.34
C PRO A 41 2.66 9.70 -6.69
N ALA A 42 3.80 9.35 -7.30
CA ALA A 42 4.17 9.97 -8.59
C ALA A 42 3.29 9.53 -9.79
N SER A 43 2.28 8.69 -9.53
CA SER A 43 1.35 8.10 -10.48
C SER A 43 0.08 7.57 -9.81
N SER A 44 -0.84 7.02 -10.62
CA SER A 44 -1.97 6.20 -10.17
C SER A 44 -1.53 5.10 -9.21
N ILE A 45 -2.27 4.98 -8.11
CA ILE A 45 -2.17 3.91 -7.14
C ILE A 45 -2.59 2.59 -7.76
N ILE A 46 -1.76 1.57 -7.55
CA ILE A 46 -2.01 0.22 -8.08
C ILE A 46 -2.12 -0.84 -6.99
N SER A 47 -1.55 -0.60 -5.81
CA SER A 47 -1.81 -1.44 -4.64
C SER A 47 -1.86 -0.64 -3.35
N MET A 48 -2.69 -1.10 -2.42
CA MET A 48 -2.68 -0.70 -1.03
C MET A 48 -2.69 -1.95 -0.15
N GLU A 49 -1.92 -1.93 0.93
CA GLU A 49 -1.89 -2.98 1.95
C GLU A 49 -2.01 -2.33 3.32
N GLY A 50 -2.81 -2.91 4.21
CA GLY A 50 -3.03 -2.43 5.56
C GLY A 50 -4.42 -2.78 6.11
N PRO A 51 -4.71 -2.42 7.37
CA PRO A 51 -3.79 -1.77 8.31
C PRO A 51 -2.75 -2.74 8.91
N PHE A 52 -1.59 -2.22 9.30
CA PHE A 52 -0.57 -2.92 10.11
C PHE A 52 0.10 -1.94 11.09
N ASP A 53 0.84 -2.45 12.08
CA ASP A 53 1.57 -1.66 13.09
C ASP A 53 3.06 -2.10 13.04
N ALA A 54 3.85 -1.39 12.24
CA ALA A 54 5.23 -1.76 11.91
C ALA A 54 6.23 -1.37 13.00
N ASP A 55 5.99 -0.27 13.70
CA ASP A 55 6.90 0.23 14.75
C ASP A 55 6.41 -0.07 16.18
N GLY A 56 5.21 -0.66 16.31
CA GLY A 56 4.66 -1.16 17.57
C GLY A 56 4.15 -0.05 18.49
N ASP A 57 3.87 1.14 17.97
CA ASP A 57 3.42 2.29 18.76
C ASP A 57 1.89 2.30 18.99
N GLY A 58 1.17 1.40 18.33
CA GLY A 58 -0.29 1.23 18.42
C GLY A 58 -1.09 2.13 17.48
N GLN A 59 -0.43 3.01 16.72
CA GLN A 59 -0.98 3.63 15.52
C GLN A 59 -0.98 2.61 14.38
N GLN A 60 -1.72 2.89 13.32
CA GLN A 60 -1.85 1.97 12.21
C GLN A 60 -1.29 2.63 10.97
N GLU A 61 -0.57 1.83 10.20
CA GLU A 61 0.00 2.18 8.93
C GLU A 61 -0.68 1.46 7.77
N PHE A 62 -0.47 2.00 6.58
CA PHE A 62 -0.77 1.35 5.33
C PHE A 62 0.32 1.65 4.30
N LEU A 63 0.61 0.65 3.48
CA LEU A 63 1.54 0.69 2.38
C LEU A 63 0.79 0.99 1.09
N ILE A 64 1.31 1.91 0.29
CA ILE A 64 0.79 2.26 -1.03
C ILE A 64 1.91 2.07 -2.05
N SER A 65 1.56 1.57 -3.23
CA SER A 65 2.43 1.55 -4.40
C SER A 65 1.81 2.23 -5.61
N SER A 66 2.66 2.79 -6.47
CA SER A 66 2.26 3.51 -7.68
C SER A 66 2.74 2.80 -8.96
N SER A 67 2.09 3.14 -10.08
CA SER A 67 2.46 2.73 -11.44
C SER A 67 3.45 3.67 -12.10
N TRP A 68 3.97 3.30 -13.27
CA TRP A 68 4.99 4.10 -13.95
C TRP A 68 4.38 5.21 -14.80
N THR A 69 4.93 6.43 -14.71
CA THR A 69 4.48 7.61 -15.50
C THR A 69 5.50 8.16 -16.48
N GLY A 70 6.57 7.42 -16.78
CA GLY A 70 7.56 7.83 -17.77
C GLY A 70 8.70 8.64 -17.19
N ALA A 71 8.39 9.77 -16.53
CA ALA A 71 9.40 10.69 -16.00
C ALA A 71 9.73 10.47 -14.52
N ILE A 72 8.84 9.79 -13.80
CA ILE A 72 8.99 9.44 -12.39
C ILE A 72 8.73 7.93 -12.29
N GLY A 73 9.51 7.26 -11.45
CA GLY A 73 9.47 5.82 -11.27
C GLY A 73 8.16 5.33 -10.66
N ASN A 74 8.09 4.03 -10.43
CA ASN A 74 7.16 3.52 -9.42
C ASN A 74 7.69 3.88 -8.04
N ASP A 75 6.76 4.07 -7.11
CA ASP A 75 7.09 4.40 -5.73
C ASP A 75 6.40 3.44 -4.77
N MET A 76 6.98 3.33 -3.58
CA MET A 76 6.32 2.79 -2.40
C MET A 76 6.35 3.81 -1.27
N GLY A 77 5.24 3.92 -0.54
CA GLY A 77 5.14 4.77 0.64
C GLY A 77 4.36 4.10 1.76
N ILE A 78 4.83 4.24 2.99
CA ILE A 78 4.09 3.85 4.19
C ILE A 78 3.61 5.12 4.89
N TYR A 79 2.32 5.14 5.15
CA TYR A 79 1.62 6.22 5.83
C TYR A 79 1.07 5.72 7.14
N GLU A 80 1.18 6.55 8.17
CA GLU A 80 0.76 6.29 9.54
C GLU A 80 -0.41 7.20 9.91
N VAL A 81 -1.38 6.69 10.68
CA VAL A 81 -2.38 7.51 11.36
C VAL A 81 -1.69 8.32 12.46
N ALA A 82 -1.68 9.64 12.35
CA ALA A 82 -0.99 10.54 13.30
C ALA A 82 -1.94 11.20 14.32
N GLY A 83 -3.23 10.88 14.27
CA GLY A 83 -4.27 11.41 15.15
C GLY A 83 -5.68 11.27 14.57
N ASP A 84 -6.68 11.81 15.27
CA ASP A 84 -8.06 11.92 14.77
C ASP A 84 -8.02 12.74 13.47
N ASP A 85 -8.23 12.07 12.35
CA ASP A 85 -8.32 12.66 11.01
C ASP A 85 -6.99 13.16 10.39
N SER A 86 -5.83 12.64 10.80
CA SER A 86 -4.54 12.99 10.19
C SER A 86 -3.68 11.78 9.82
N LEU A 87 -2.94 11.93 8.72
CA LEU A 87 -2.00 10.94 8.20
C LEU A 87 -0.60 11.54 8.11
N LYS A 88 0.44 10.69 8.16
CA LYS A 88 1.84 11.10 8.00
C LYS A 88 2.59 10.10 7.15
N LEU A 89 3.39 10.58 6.19
CA LEU A 89 4.33 9.74 5.46
C LEU A 89 5.53 9.41 6.37
N ILE A 90 5.76 8.13 6.66
CA ILE A 90 6.84 7.69 7.56
C ILE A 90 7.97 6.94 6.86
N TRP A 91 7.69 6.40 5.68
CA TRP A 91 8.70 5.78 4.83
C TRP A 91 8.36 5.93 3.36
N TYR A 92 9.39 6.05 2.53
CA TYR A 92 9.27 6.29 1.10
C TYR A 92 10.47 5.70 0.34
N VAL A 93 10.19 5.07 -0.80
CA VAL A 93 11.19 4.63 -1.77
C VAL A 93 10.75 4.99 -3.18
N ASP A 94 11.66 5.67 -3.88
CA ASP A 94 11.63 5.83 -5.33
C ASP A 94 12.31 4.61 -5.96
N LEU A 95 11.61 3.82 -6.76
CA LEU A 95 12.23 2.65 -7.38
C LEU A 95 13.26 3.03 -8.45
N ILE A 96 13.27 4.28 -8.95
CA ILE A 96 14.39 4.78 -9.78
C ILE A 96 15.69 4.84 -8.97
N ASN A 97 15.63 5.22 -7.68
CA ASN A 97 16.81 5.24 -6.81
C ASN A 97 17.35 3.84 -6.53
N TYR A 98 16.48 2.83 -6.62
CA TYR A 98 16.84 1.42 -6.58
C TYR A 98 17.35 0.89 -7.95
N GLY A 99 17.30 1.71 -9.00
CA GLY A 99 17.84 1.41 -10.33
C GLY A 99 16.78 1.07 -11.38
N ILE A 100 15.51 0.94 -11.00
CA ILE A 100 14.43 0.59 -11.92
C ILE A 100 14.11 1.80 -12.81
N ASN A 101 14.89 1.93 -13.87
CA ASN A 101 14.92 3.06 -14.79
C ASN A 101 14.16 2.78 -16.10
N LEU A 102 13.41 1.68 -16.14
CA LEU A 102 12.59 1.26 -17.25
C LEU A 102 11.11 1.28 -16.85
N PRO A 103 10.19 1.45 -17.83
CA PRO A 103 8.77 1.26 -17.60
C PRO A 103 8.50 0.02 -16.76
N SER A 104 7.81 0.17 -15.64
CA SER A 104 7.59 -0.95 -14.71
C SER A 104 6.26 -0.78 -14.01
N ASN A 105 5.68 -1.83 -13.44
CA ASN A 105 4.54 -1.71 -12.55
C ASN A 105 4.80 -2.51 -11.28
N VAL A 106 4.47 -1.95 -10.12
CA VAL A 106 4.40 -2.74 -8.88
C VAL A 106 3.18 -3.67 -8.96
N SER A 107 3.42 -4.94 -9.24
CA SER A 107 2.33 -5.91 -9.39
C SER A 107 1.64 -6.21 -8.05
N LYS A 108 2.40 -6.23 -6.94
CA LYS A 108 1.87 -6.33 -5.57
C LYS A 108 2.93 -5.88 -4.57
N ALA A 109 2.49 -5.16 -3.55
CA ALA A 109 3.23 -4.98 -2.32
C ALA A 109 2.41 -5.53 -1.14
N THR A 110 3.05 -6.22 -0.20
CA THR A 110 2.39 -6.76 1.01
C THR A 110 3.35 -6.69 2.20
N THR A 111 2.83 -6.81 3.41
CA THR A 111 3.64 -6.90 4.63
C THR A 111 3.45 -8.21 5.36
N ALA A 112 4.51 -8.70 6.02
CA ALA A 112 4.47 -9.87 6.90
C ALA A 112 5.74 -9.92 7.76
N ASP A 113 5.66 -10.53 8.96
CA ASP A 113 6.83 -10.98 9.73
C ASP A 113 7.24 -12.37 9.22
N LEU A 114 8.24 -12.41 8.33
CA LEU A 114 8.64 -13.59 7.56
C LEU A 114 9.55 -14.53 8.36
N ASP A 115 10.36 -13.99 9.26
CA ASP A 115 11.33 -14.76 10.04
C ASP A 115 10.98 -14.89 11.53
N ASN A 116 9.86 -14.30 11.94
CA ASN A 116 9.24 -14.38 13.25
C ASN A 116 10.10 -13.73 14.34
N ASP A 117 10.76 -12.61 14.04
CA ASP A 117 11.51 -11.80 14.99
C ASP A 117 10.68 -10.64 15.61
N GLY A 118 9.46 -10.43 15.10
CA GLY A 118 8.54 -9.40 15.54
C GLY A 118 8.68 -8.06 14.81
N LEU A 119 9.53 -7.98 13.80
CA LEU A 119 9.64 -6.86 12.85
C LEU A 119 8.91 -7.25 11.56
N LEU A 120 8.34 -6.26 10.87
CA LEU A 120 7.65 -6.51 9.61
C LEU A 120 8.62 -6.37 8.44
N GLU A 121 8.42 -7.21 7.42
CA GLU A 121 9.00 -7.03 6.10
C GLU A 121 7.95 -6.52 5.11
N VAL A 122 8.37 -5.63 4.22
CA VAL A 122 7.67 -5.33 2.97
C VAL A 122 8.17 -6.30 1.91
N LEU A 123 7.24 -6.97 1.24
CA LEU A 123 7.46 -7.84 0.10
C LEU A 123 6.96 -7.13 -1.15
N LEU A 124 7.83 -6.98 -2.16
CA LEU A 124 7.47 -6.40 -3.45
C LEU A 124 7.63 -7.42 -4.57
N ILE A 125 6.62 -7.47 -5.44
CA ILE A 125 6.76 -8.04 -6.77
C ILE A 125 6.59 -6.93 -7.81
N ILE A 126 7.55 -6.82 -8.72
CA ILE A 126 7.55 -5.82 -9.79
C ILE A 126 7.62 -6.46 -11.18
N ASP A 127 6.85 -5.91 -12.11
CA ASP A 127 6.95 -6.15 -13.54
C ASP A 127 7.79 -5.04 -14.19
N VAL A 128 8.81 -5.39 -14.97
CA VAL A 128 9.69 -4.42 -15.65
C VAL A 128 9.67 -4.64 -17.15
N SER A 129 9.34 -3.58 -17.90
CA SER A 129 9.12 -3.53 -19.36
C SER A 129 10.07 -2.54 -20.06
N PRO A 130 10.56 -2.82 -21.29
CA PRO A 130 10.26 -3.97 -22.12
C PRO A 130 10.94 -5.24 -21.60
N ASP A 131 10.16 -6.31 -21.40
CA ASP A 131 10.69 -7.63 -21.12
C ASP A 131 11.22 -8.21 -22.43
N ASN A 132 12.53 -8.07 -22.66
CA ASN A 132 13.13 -8.61 -23.86
C ASN A 132 13.23 -10.15 -23.82
N PHE A 133 13.04 -10.78 -22.64
CA PHE A 133 13.21 -12.21 -22.43
C PHE A 133 12.53 -12.67 -21.13
N ASN A 134 11.30 -13.21 -21.24
CA ASN A 134 10.74 -14.23 -20.35
C ASN A 134 11.38 -14.27 -18.95
N GLY A 135 11.07 -13.29 -18.11
CA GLY A 135 11.27 -13.41 -16.68
C GLY A 135 12.70 -13.50 -16.17
N ALA A 136 13.69 -13.20 -17.00
CA ALA A 136 14.88 -12.56 -16.51
C ALA A 136 14.66 -11.07 -16.76
N GLY A 137 14.88 -10.20 -15.76
CA GLY A 137 14.94 -8.76 -16.02
C GLY A 137 15.67 -8.52 -17.35
N ALA A 138 15.03 -7.80 -18.27
CA ALA A 138 15.44 -7.64 -19.66
C ALA A 138 16.97 -7.70 -19.84
N ALA A 139 17.48 -8.60 -20.68
CA ALA A 139 18.93 -8.85 -20.81
C ALA A 139 19.79 -7.56 -20.71
N GLY A 140 20.51 -7.41 -19.59
CA GLY A 140 21.24 -6.18 -19.24
C GLY A 140 20.61 -5.32 -18.14
N THR A 141 19.52 -5.76 -17.51
CA THR A 141 18.92 -5.12 -16.33
C THR A 141 19.10 -6.03 -15.11
N ASP A 142 19.84 -5.55 -14.12
CA ASP A 142 20.18 -6.29 -12.89
C ASP A 142 19.02 -6.32 -11.86
N TYR A 143 17.75 -6.29 -12.29
CA TYR A 143 16.61 -6.17 -11.38
C TYR A 143 15.87 -7.48 -11.22
N ASP A 144 15.99 -8.02 -10.01
CA ASP A 144 15.24 -9.15 -9.51
C ASP A 144 13.75 -8.78 -9.35
N SER A 145 12.86 -9.65 -9.83
CA SER A 145 11.41 -9.43 -9.80
C SER A 145 10.80 -9.38 -8.38
N PHE A 146 11.51 -9.95 -7.41
CA PHE A 146 11.07 -10.03 -6.01
C PHE A 146 12.10 -9.41 -5.08
N SER A 147 11.62 -8.67 -4.10
CA SER A 147 12.47 -7.96 -3.15
C SER A 147 11.80 -7.84 -1.78
N VAL A 148 12.64 -7.76 -0.75
CA VAL A 148 12.23 -7.71 0.66
C VAL A 148 12.93 -6.54 1.34
N TRP A 149 12.16 -5.74 2.09
CA TRP A 149 12.66 -4.65 2.93
C TRP A 149 12.26 -4.95 4.37
N GLU A 150 13.25 -5.12 5.22
CA GLU A 150 13.09 -5.42 6.63
C GLU A 150 13.02 -4.12 7.43
N PHE A 151 12.10 -4.04 8.39
CA PHE A 151 12.02 -2.89 9.28
C PHE A 151 13.26 -2.82 10.19
N ASP A 152 13.97 -1.69 10.18
CA ASP A 152 15.13 -1.51 11.06
C ASP A 152 14.71 -0.86 12.38
N SER A 153 14.60 -1.68 13.41
CA SER A 153 14.28 -1.24 14.78
C SER A 153 15.31 -0.27 15.39
N THR A 154 16.52 -0.16 14.82
CA THR A 154 17.53 0.81 15.27
C THR A 154 17.21 2.21 14.78
N THR A 155 16.66 2.33 13.57
CA THR A 155 16.31 3.61 12.94
C THR A 155 14.83 3.94 13.05
N GLY A 156 13.98 2.95 13.38
CA GLY A 156 12.53 3.08 13.43
C GLY A 156 11.92 3.29 12.04
N SER A 157 12.51 2.68 11.01
CA SER A 157 12.07 2.84 9.62
C SER A 157 12.55 1.69 8.75
N PHE A 158 11.95 1.55 7.57
CA PHE A 158 12.46 0.65 6.54
C PHE A 158 13.65 1.30 5.79
N PRO A 159 14.58 0.50 5.22
CA PRO A 159 15.72 1.02 4.48
C PRO A 159 15.34 1.64 3.14
N THR A 160 16.24 2.43 2.55
CA THR A 160 16.06 3.04 1.22
C THR A 160 16.38 2.12 0.05
N ILE A 161 16.94 0.94 0.33
CA ILE A 161 17.21 -0.15 -0.62
C ILE A 161 16.72 -1.46 0.00
N PRO A 162 16.34 -2.47 -0.81
CA PRO A 162 15.90 -3.75 -0.26
C PRO A 162 17.02 -4.42 0.54
N THR A 163 16.61 -5.14 1.59
CA THR A 163 17.48 -6.02 2.38
C THR A 163 18.01 -7.16 1.53
N THR A 164 17.17 -7.70 0.65
CA THR A 164 17.51 -8.84 -0.21
C THR A 164 16.56 -8.91 -1.40
N THR A 165 17.01 -9.58 -2.46
CA THR A 165 16.33 -9.65 -3.75
C THR A 165 16.49 -11.04 -4.35
N TRP A 166 15.52 -11.46 -5.16
CA TRP A 166 15.56 -12.74 -5.88
C TRP A 166 14.94 -12.66 -7.27
N ASP A 167 15.67 -13.21 -8.24
CA ASP A 167 15.11 -13.58 -9.53
C ASP A 167 14.17 -14.79 -9.36
N MET A 168 12.87 -14.54 -9.50
CA MET A 168 11.85 -15.59 -9.40
C MET A 168 11.66 -16.34 -10.73
N ALA A 169 12.41 -16.00 -11.79
CA ALA A 169 12.25 -16.51 -13.14
C ALA A 169 10.81 -16.40 -13.67
N VAL A 170 10.09 -15.34 -13.26
CA VAL A 170 8.68 -15.12 -13.55
C VAL A 170 8.52 -14.36 -14.86
N THR A 171 7.90 -14.99 -15.86
CA THR A 171 7.92 -14.50 -17.24
C THR A 171 6.98 -13.35 -17.57
N ASP A 172 5.96 -13.13 -16.74
CA ASP A 172 5.02 -12.02 -16.82
C ASP A 172 4.33 -11.96 -15.45
N VAL A 173 4.59 -10.91 -14.66
CA VAL A 173 3.78 -10.63 -13.46
C VAL A 173 2.72 -9.61 -13.81
N ILE A 174 1.69 -10.06 -14.52
CA ILE A 174 0.50 -9.27 -14.80
C ILE A 174 -0.14 -8.76 -13.50
N GLU A 175 -0.64 -7.52 -13.54
CA GLU A 175 -1.47 -6.87 -12.51
C GLU A 175 -2.33 -7.89 -11.77
N VAL A 176 -1.99 -8.15 -10.51
CA VAL A 176 -2.86 -8.92 -9.63
C VAL A 176 -3.81 -7.91 -9.02
N GLY A 177 -5.06 -7.90 -9.49
CA GLY A 177 -6.09 -7.10 -8.86
C GLY A 177 -6.25 -7.50 -7.39
N GLU A 178 -6.20 -6.53 -6.47
CA GLU A 178 -7.43 -5.96 -5.91
C GLU A 178 -7.27 -4.50 -5.46
N ILE A 179 -8.30 -3.71 -5.75
CA ILE A 179 -8.75 -2.57 -4.97
C ILE A 179 -10.17 -2.95 -4.52
N ALA A 180 -10.41 -3.09 -3.22
CA ALA A 180 -11.75 -3.18 -2.62
C ALA A 180 -11.75 -2.44 -1.27
#